data_AF-A0A7W1QTW1-F1
#
_entry.id   AF-A0A7W1QTW1-F1
#
_cell.length_a   1.000
_cell.length_b   1.000
_cell.length_c   1.000
_cell.angle_alpha   90.00
_cell.angle_beta   90.00
_cell.angle_gamma   90.00
#
_symmetry.space_group_name_H-M   'P 1'
#
loop_
_entity.id
_entity.type
_entity.pdbx_description
1 polymer ?
#
loop_
_entity_poly.entity_id
_entity_poly.type
_entity_poly.pdbx_seq_one_letter_code
_entity_poly.pdbx_strand_id
1 'polypeptide(L)' 'KDADLIGIPYRITIGKKITDGMVELFERSTKKTEEVKLADVVERVQKLALAGL' A
#
# COMPACT_ATOMS: atom_id res chain seq x y z
N LYS A 1 10.25 1.05 -12.20
CA LYS A 1 9.33 1.83 -13.06
C LYS A 1 8.29 0.90 -13.72
N ASP A 2 8.20 -0.35 -13.25
CA ASP A 2 7.54 -1.48 -13.89
C ASP A 2 6.16 -1.76 -13.27
N ALA A 3 5.93 -1.37 -12.03
CA ALA A 3 4.63 -1.47 -11.35
C ALA A 3 3.54 -0.64 -12.02
N ASP A 4 3.90 0.52 -12.60
CA ASP A 4 2.98 1.36 -13.39
C ASP A 4 2.60 0.72 -14.73
N LEU A 5 3.49 -0.14 -15.26
CA LEU A 5 3.39 -0.82 -16.55
C LEU A 5 2.59 -2.13 -16.43
N ILE A 6 2.72 -2.82 -15.29
CA ILE A 6 1.91 -4.00 -14.92
C ILE A 6 0.51 -3.58 -14.42
N GLY A 7 0.36 -2.33 -13.96
CA GLY A 7 -0.93 -1.79 -13.54
C GLY A 7 -1.38 -2.23 -12.15
N ILE A 8 -0.43 -2.50 -11.26
CA ILE A 8 -0.75 -2.93 -9.88
C ILE A 8 -1.47 -1.78 -9.16
N PRO A 9 -2.68 -1.99 -8.61
CA PRO A 9 -3.49 -0.93 -8.02
C PRO A 9 -2.88 -0.39 -6.71
N TYR A 10 -2.23 -1.26 -5.94
CA TYR A 10 -1.65 -0.95 -4.64
C TYR A 10 -0.21 -1.48 -4.53
N ARG A 11 0.70 -0.68 -3.98
CA ARG A 11 2.08 -1.08 -3.72
C ARG A 11 2.44 -0.79 -2.26
N ILE A 12 3.02 -1.77 -1.59
CA ILE A 12 3.54 -1.60 -0.22
C ILE A 12 5.07 -1.47 -0.32
N THR A 13 5.61 -0.38 0.21
CA THR A 13 7.06 -0.17 0.35
C THR A 13 7.46 -0.38 1.80
N ILE A 14 8.44 -1.25 2.01
CA ILE A 14 9.08 -1.46 3.31
C ILE A 14 10.34 -0.60 3.34
N GLY A 15 10.29 0.51 4.08
CA GLY A 15 11.39 1.46 4.21
C GLY A 15 12.08 1.39 5.57
N LYS A 16 12.84 2.44 5.89
CA LYS A 16 13.56 2.56 7.17
C LYS A 16 12.63 2.64 8.39
N LYS A 17 11.39 3.10 8.21
CA LYS A 17 10.36 3.22 9.25
C LYS A 17 9.76 1.88 9.69
N ILE A 18 10.23 0.77 9.13
CA ILE A 18 9.84 -0.57 9.59
C ILE A 18 10.25 -0.82 11.06
N THR A 19 11.31 -0.17 11.54
CA THR A 19 11.71 -0.21 12.95
C THR A 19 10.67 0.43 13.87
N ASP A 20 9.90 1.38 13.36
CA ASP A 20 8.77 2.02 14.04
C ASP A 20 7.45 1.27 13.79
N GLY A 21 7.51 0.11 13.12
CA GLY A 21 6.36 -0.70 12.77
C GLY A 21 5.48 -0.06 11.68
N MET A 22 6.04 0.78 10.81
CA MET A 22 5.30 1.44 9.73
C MET A 22 5.79 1.02 8.34
N VAL A 23 4.85 1.03 7.39
CA VAL A 23 5.07 0.76 5.96
C VAL A 23 4.34 1.79 5.12
N GLU A 24 4.80 2.01 3.89
CA GLU A 24 4.18 2.99 2.99
C GLU A 24 3.27 2.27 1.99
N LEU A 25 1.99 2.59 1.99
CA LEU A 25 1.02 2.10 1.03
C LEU A 25 0.80 3.16 -0.06
N PHE A 26 1.14 2.81 -1.29
CA PHE A 26 0.91 3.62 -2.47
C PHE A 26 -0.32 3.13 -3.24
N GLU A 27 -1.21 4.06 -3.55
CA GLU A 27 -2.39 3.81 -4.38
C GLU A 27 -2.21 4.46 -5.75
N ARG A 28 -2.34 3.67 -6.81
CA ARG A 28 -2.15 4.14 -8.19
C ARG A 28 -3.27 5.08 -8.65
N SER A 29 -4.53 4.79 -8.31
CA SER A 29 -5.70 5.56 -8.73
C SER A 29 -5.64 7.01 -8.27
N THR A 30 -5.24 7.23 -7.01
CA THR A 30 -5.13 8.56 -6.40
C THR A 30 -3.72 9.13 -6.46
N LYS A 31 -2.72 8.31 -6.82
CA LYS A 31 -1.27 8.63 -6.75
C LYS A 31 -0.82 9.09 -5.36
N LYS A 32 -1.51 8.62 -4.32
CA LYS A 32 -1.20 8.96 -2.93
C LYS A 32 -0.38 7.86 -2.28
N THR A 33 0.49 8.29 -1.37
CA THR A 33 1.19 7.40 -0.44
C THR A 33 0.68 7.71 0.96
N GLU A 34 0.23 6.69 1.68
CA GLU A 34 -0.13 6.77 3.10
C GLU A 34 0.81 5.88 3.94
N GLU A 35 1.10 6.31 5.16
CA GLU A 35 1.83 5.48 6.12
C GLU A 35 0.84 4.66 6.92
N VAL A 36 1.04 3.34 6.91
CA VAL A 36 0.17 2.38 7.58
C VAL A 36 1.01 1.57 8.54
N LYS A 37 0.45 1.24 9.71
CA LYS A 37 1.11 0.30 10.62
C LYS A 37 1.25 -1.06 9.94
N LEU A 38 2.39 -1.72 10.15
CA LEU A 38 2.67 -3.04 9.62
C LEU A 38 1.59 -4.06 10.01
N ALA A 39 1.07 -3.96 11.24
CA ALA A 39 0.00 -4.83 11.72
C ALA A 39 -1.32 -4.67 10.95
N ASP A 40 -1.60 -3.45 10.47
CA ASP A 40 -2.89 -3.09 9.88
C ASP A 40 -2.85 -3.09 8.33
N VAL A 41 -1.66 -3.15 7.72
CA VAL A 41 -1.49 -2.96 6.27
C VAL A 41 -2.24 -4.02 5.45
N VAL A 42 -2.27 -5.27 5.92
CA VAL A 42 -2.95 -6.36 5.21
C VAL A 42 -4.46 -6.14 5.18
N GLU A 43 -5.05 -5.84 6.35
CA GLU A 43 -6.48 -5.55 6.45
C GLU A 43 -6.86 -4.30 5.64
N ARG A 44 -6.02 -3.26 5.67
CA ARG A 44 -6.21 -2.03 4.90
C ARG A 44 -6.26 -2.31 3.40
N VAL A 45 -5.30 -3.08 2.89
CA VAL A 45 -5.23 -3.43 1.46
C VAL A 45 -6.39 -4.34 1.07
N GLN A 46 -6.78 -5.30 1.91
CA GLN A 46 -7.96 -6.13 1.66
C GLN A 46 -9.23 -5.28 1.54
N LYS A 47 -9.46 -4.34 2.46
CA LYS A 47 -10.60 -3.42 2.38
C LYS A 47 -10.58 -2.62 1.09
N LEU A 48 -9.43 -2.07 0.70
CA LEU A 48 -9.32 -1.27 -0.51
C LEU A 48 -9.52 -2.09 -1.80
N ALA A 49 -8.91 -3.28 -1.87
CA ALA A 49 -8.97 -4.14 -3.05
C ALA A 49 -10.32 -4.86 -3.21
N LEU A 50 -11.02 -5.14 -2.11
CA LEU A 50 -12.28 -5.88 -2.11
C LEU A 50 -13.52 -4.99 -1.96
N ALA A 51 -13.38 -3.67 -1.73
CA ALA A 51 -14.51 -2.74 -1.57
C ALA A 51 -15.43 -2.58 -2.80
N GLY A 52 -15.19 -3.32 -3.89
CA GLY A 52 -16.03 -3.35 -5.09
C GLY A 52 -16.65 -4.72 -5.41
N LEU A 53 -16.52 -5.71 -4.51
CA LEU A 53 -17.26 -6.98 -4.52
C LEU A 53 -18.48 -6.88 -3.62
#